data_AF-A0A178WHW5-F1
#
_entry.id   AF-A0A178WHW5-F1
#
_cell.length_a   1.000
_cell.length_b   1.000
_cell.length_c   1.000
_cell.angle_alpha   90.00
_cell.angle_beta   90.00
_cell.angle_gamma   90.00
#
_symmetry.space_group_name_H-M   'P 1'
#
loop_
_entity.id
_entity.type
_entity.pdbx_description
1 polymer ?
#
loop_
_entity_poly.entity_id
_entity_poly.type
_entity_poly.pdbx_seq_one_letter_code
_entity_poly.pdbx_strand_id
1 'polypeptide(L)'
;MSASVAVVSGFLRIPSIQKSQNPSFLFSRPKKSLVRPISASSSELPENVRNFWKWLRDQGVVSGKSVAEPAVVPEGLGLVARRDIGRNEVVLEIPKRLWINPETVTASKIGPLCGGLKPWVSVALFLIREKYEEESSWRVYLDMLPQSTDSTVFWWVLSFSDHQLYL
;
A
#
# COMPACT_ATOMS: atom_id res chain seq x y z
N MET A 1 55.10 32.23 -25.75
CA MET A 1 55.43 33.47 -25.02
C MET A 1 54.73 33.35 -23.67
N SER A 2 55.36 32.84 -22.59
CA SER A 2 56.28 33.55 -21.67
C SER A 2 55.76 34.95 -21.30
N ALA A 3 55.55 35.41 -20.06
CA ALA A 3 55.98 35.03 -18.71
C ALA A 3 55.03 35.74 -17.68
N SER A 4 54.78 35.21 -16.47
CA SER A 4 55.37 35.59 -15.16
C SER A 4 54.84 36.92 -14.56
N VAL A 5 54.04 36.96 -13.48
CA VAL A 5 54.30 36.87 -12.01
C VAL A 5 53.96 38.22 -11.34
N ALA A 6 53.20 38.18 -10.23
CA ALA A 6 53.46 39.02 -9.06
C ALA A 6 52.82 38.40 -7.80
N VAL A 7 53.67 38.10 -6.83
CA VAL A 7 53.37 37.68 -5.47
C VAL A 7 53.05 38.92 -4.65
N VAL A 8 52.02 38.87 -3.80
CA VAL A 8 51.90 39.77 -2.65
C VAL A 8 51.60 38.94 -1.40
N SER A 9 52.59 38.92 -0.51
CA SER A 9 52.54 38.37 0.82
C SER A 9 51.86 39.37 1.77
N GLY A 10 50.76 38.96 2.39
CA GLY A 10 50.07 39.73 3.42
C GLY A 10 49.86 38.89 4.66
N PHE A 11 50.79 39.00 5.60
CA PHE A 11 50.70 38.46 6.95
C PHE A 11 49.44 38.95 7.66
N LEU A 12 48.58 38.04 8.10
CA LEU A 12 47.61 38.34 9.15
C LEU A 12 47.80 37.38 10.31
N ARG A 13 48.15 37.99 11.44
CA ARG A 13 48.43 37.41 12.74
C ARG A 13 47.30 36.51 13.24
N ILE A 14 47.73 35.36 13.74
CA ILE A 14 46.96 34.41 14.55
C ILE A 14 46.82 35.00 15.97
N PRO A 15 45.61 35.07 16.54
CA PRO A 15 45.44 35.01 17.98
C PRO A 15 45.22 33.55 18.41
N SER A 16 46.08 33.12 19.32
CA SER A 16 46.00 31.87 20.08
C SER A 16 44.61 31.68 20.72
N ILE A 17 43.89 30.63 20.33
CA ILE A 17 42.68 30.17 21.02
C ILE A 17 43.04 28.96 21.88
N GLN A 18 42.72 29.09 23.17
CA GLN A 18 43.07 28.18 24.23
C GLN A 18 42.38 26.81 24.09
N LYS A 19 43.14 25.79 24.48
CA LYS A 19 42.73 24.40 24.65
C LYS A 19 41.70 24.31 25.79
N SER A 20 40.42 24.38 25.46
CA SER A 20 39.34 24.13 26.42
C SER A 20 38.96 22.65 26.43
N GLN A 21 38.90 22.12 27.64
CA GLN A 21 38.67 20.73 28.00
C GLN A 21 37.29 20.23 27.57
N ASN A 22 37.24 18.97 27.17
CA ASN A 22 36.04 18.19 26.93
C ASN A 22 35.05 18.26 28.10
N PRO A 23 33.77 18.58 27.86
CA PRO A 23 32.68 17.88 28.50
C PRO A 23 32.22 16.79 27.54
N SER A 24 32.37 15.54 27.97
CA SER A 24 31.68 14.40 27.41
C SER A 24 30.17 14.64 27.46
N PHE A 25 29.61 15.19 26.38
CA PHE A 25 28.17 15.23 26.19
C PHE A 25 27.72 13.80 25.91
N LEU A 26 27.10 13.18 26.92
CA LEU A 26 26.35 11.94 26.78
C LEU A 26 25.18 12.22 25.82
N PHE A 27 25.41 11.99 24.53
CA PHE A 27 24.33 11.87 23.55
C PHE A 27 23.52 10.62 23.93
N SER A 28 22.48 10.85 24.72
CA SER A 28 21.46 9.86 25.02
C SER A 28 20.81 9.48 23.68
N ARG A 29 21.14 8.30 23.18
CA ARG A 29 20.54 7.74 21.96
C ARG A 29 19.02 7.71 22.18
N PRO A 30 18.20 8.31 21.29
CA PRO A 30 16.76 8.12 21.38
C PRO A 30 16.49 6.62 21.27
N LYS A 31 15.85 6.08 22.30
CA LYS A 31 15.41 4.68 22.35
C LYS A 31 14.62 4.43 21.08
N LYS A 32 15.03 3.42 20.30
CA LYS A 32 14.28 2.93 19.15
C LYS A 32 12.84 2.75 19.62
N SER A 33 11.92 3.54 19.05
CA SER A 33 10.49 3.34 19.27
C SER A 33 10.19 1.91 18.85
N LEU A 34 9.97 1.04 19.83
CA LEU A 34 9.40 -0.27 19.62
C LEU A 34 7.98 -0.01 19.13
N VAL A 35 7.83 0.12 17.82
CA VAL A 35 6.56 -0.12 17.17
C VAL A 35 6.19 -1.53 17.61
N ARG A 36 5.23 -1.62 18.53
CA ARG A 36 4.67 -2.89 18.95
C ARG A 36 4.20 -3.55 17.65
N PRO A 37 4.68 -4.75 17.28
CA PRO A 37 4.04 -5.46 16.19
C PRO A 37 2.56 -5.52 16.54
N ILE A 38 1.72 -5.11 15.61
CA ILE A 38 0.27 -5.31 15.72
C ILE A 38 0.16 -6.81 15.98
N SER A 39 -0.15 -7.16 17.23
CA SER A 39 -0.38 -8.53 17.62
C SER A 39 -1.66 -8.86 16.87
N ALA A 40 -1.52 -9.47 15.69
CA ALA A 40 -2.65 -10.02 14.97
C ALA A 40 -3.36 -10.87 16.00
N SER A 41 -4.54 -10.42 16.43
CA SER A 41 -5.45 -11.29 17.16
C SER A 41 -5.53 -12.55 16.32
N SER A 42 -5.34 -13.72 16.94
CA SER A 42 -5.47 -15.02 16.30
C SER A 42 -6.93 -15.29 15.91
N SER A 43 -7.62 -14.31 15.32
CA SER A 43 -8.85 -14.48 14.58
C SER A 43 -8.46 -15.23 13.33
N GLU A 44 -8.92 -16.47 13.23
CA GLU A 44 -8.73 -17.29 12.04
C GLU A 44 -9.15 -16.50 10.79
N LEU A 45 -8.29 -16.48 9.79
CA LEU A 45 -8.58 -15.81 8.52
C LEU A 45 -9.86 -16.41 7.92
N PRO A 46 -10.81 -15.59 7.46
CA PRO A 46 -12.00 -16.10 6.77
C PRO A 46 -11.63 -17.03 5.60
N GLU A 47 -12.45 -18.04 5.33
CA GLU A 47 -12.17 -19.06 4.32
C GLU A 47 -12.00 -18.47 2.91
N ASN A 48 -12.82 -17.48 2.55
CA ASN A 48 -12.68 -16.73 1.30
C ASN A 48 -11.32 -16.03 1.17
N VAL A 49 -10.76 -15.52 2.26
CA VAL A 49 -9.43 -14.89 2.28
C VAL A 49 -8.33 -15.92 2.12
N ARG A 50 -8.47 -17.10 2.74
CA ARG A 50 -7.53 -18.23 2.54
C ARG A 50 -7.53 -18.72 1.10
N ASN A 51 -8.71 -18.85 0.50
CA ASN A 51 -8.88 -19.24 -0.90
C ASN A 51 -8.28 -18.19 -1.85
N PHE A 52 -8.49 -16.91 -1.56
CA PHE A 52 -7.84 -15.81 -2.30
C PHE A 52 -6.32 -15.86 -2.21
N TRP A 53 -5.75 -16.06 -1.02
CA TRP A 53 -4.31 -16.15 -0.84
C TRP A 53 -3.70 -17.37 -1.55
N LYS A 54 -4.41 -18.50 -1.57
CA LYS A 54 -4.02 -19.68 -2.34
C LYS A 54 -4.09 -19.42 -3.84
N TRP A 55 -5.16 -18.80 -4.34
CA TRP A 55 -5.29 -18.42 -5.74
C TRP A 55 -4.15 -17.48 -6.18
N LEU A 56 -3.78 -16.49 -5.38
CA LEU A 56 -2.61 -15.64 -5.66
C LEU A 56 -1.30 -16.45 -5.74
N ARG A 57 -1.16 -17.51 -4.94
CA ARG A 57 0.01 -18.40 -4.98
C ARG A 57 0.06 -19.19 -6.29
N ASP A 58 -1.08 -19.72 -6.70
CA ASP A 58 -1.22 -20.48 -7.96
C ASP A 58 -0.98 -19.57 -9.18
N GLN A 59 -1.34 -18.29 -9.08
CA GLN A 59 -1.03 -17.27 -10.09
C GLN A 59 0.43 -16.80 -10.07
N GLY A 60 1.28 -17.31 -9.16
CA GLY A 60 2.69 -16.96 -9.03
C GLY A 60 2.95 -15.57 -8.43
N VAL A 61 1.93 -14.95 -7.82
CA VAL A 61 2.02 -13.60 -7.22
C VAL A 61 2.68 -13.65 -5.85
N VAL A 62 2.31 -14.66 -5.05
CA VAL A 62 2.88 -14.87 -3.71
C VAL A 62 3.66 -16.17 -3.67
N SER A 63 4.76 -16.17 -2.92
CA SER A 63 5.56 -17.35 -2.64
C SER A 63 5.54 -17.65 -1.13
N GLY A 64 5.99 -18.83 -0.71
CA GLY A 64 6.11 -19.17 0.72
C GLY A 64 7.03 -18.23 1.51
N LYS A 65 7.85 -17.42 0.81
CA LYS A 65 8.73 -16.38 1.36
C LYS A 65 8.16 -14.96 1.23
N SER A 66 6.84 -14.81 1.03
CA SER A 66 6.22 -13.49 0.92
C SER A 66 6.52 -12.64 2.16
N VAL A 67 6.80 -11.36 1.94
CA VAL A 67 7.19 -10.42 2.99
C VAL A 67 5.99 -10.05 3.88
N ALA A 68 4.79 -10.15 3.33
CA ALA A 68 3.54 -9.88 4.02
C ALA A 68 2.55 -11.03 3.84
N GLU A 69 1.56 -11.06 4.74
CA GLU A 69 0.43 -11.99 4.73
C GLU A 69 -0.88 -11.30 5.06
N PRO A 70 -2.01 -11.86 4.61
CA PRO A 70 -3.31 -11.35 4.98
C PRO A 70 -3.55 -11.55 6.47
N ALA A 71 -4.13 -10.55 7.11
CA ALA A 71 -4.58 -10.60 8.49
C ALA A 71 -5.85 -9.76 8.66
N VAL A 72 -6.63 -10.06 9.69
CA VAL A 72 -7.73 -9.18 10.12
C VAL A 72 -7.12 -8.07 10.99
N VAL A 73 -7.45 -6.83 10.63
CA VAL A 73 -7.02 -5.60 11.30
C VAL A 73 -8.26 -4.77 11.66
N PRO A 74 -8.16 -3.74 12.53
CA PRO A 74 -9.30 -2.91 12.89
C PRO A 74 -10.03 -2.28 11.70
N GLU A 75 -9.32 -1.99 10.61
CA GLU A 75 -9.83 -1.44 9.36
C GLU A 75 -10.45 -2.50 8.42
N GLY A 76 -10.50 -3.77 8.84
CA GLY A 76 -11.02 -4.89 8.06
C GLY A 76 -9.94 -5.89 7.67
N LEU A 77 -9.73 -6.11 6.37
CA LEU A 77 -8.70 -7.03 5.87
C LEU A 77 -7.45 -6.24 5.45
N GLY A 78 -6.31 -6.61 6.01
CA GLY A 78 -5.04 -5.94 5.78
C GLY A 78 -3.90 -6.90 5.50
N LEU A 79 -2.74 -6.33 5.18
CA LEU A 79 -1.49 -7.06 5.03
C LEU A 79 -0.59 -6.78 6.25
N VAL A 80 -0.15 -7.85 6.92
CA VAL A 80 0.78 -7.79 8.04
C VAL A 80 2.14 -8.31 7.60
N ALA A 81 3.18 -7.55 7.92
CA ALA A 81 4.56 -7.92 7.61
C ALA A 81 5.00 -9.12 8.45
N ARG A 82 5.60 -10.12 7.80
CA ARG A 82 6.22 -11.29 8.46
C ARG A 82 7.62 -11.01 9.00
N ARG A 83 8.26 -9.98 8.47
CA ARG A 83 9.59 -9.50 8.83
C ARG A 83 9.67 -8.01 8.63
N ASP A 84 10.72 -7.40 9.13
CA ASP A 84 11.02 -6.00 8.86
C ASP A 84 11.10 -5.76 7.33
N ILE A 85 10.39 -4.73 6.89
CA ILE A 85 10.32 -4.28 5.49
C ILE A 85 11.10 -2.98 5.39
N GLY A 86 12.10 -2.94 4.51
CA GLY A 86 12.87 -1.74 4.24
C GLY A 86 12.02 -0.66 3.53
N ARG A 87 12.41 0.61 3.69
CA ARG A 87 11.82 1.68 2.86
C ARG A 87 12.09 1.39 1.38
N ASN A 88 11.07 1.50 0.53
CA ASN A 88 11.10 1.19 -0.91
C ASN A 88 11.32 -0.29 -1.24
N GLU A 89 11.14 -1.19 -0.28
CA GLU A 89 11.12 -2.62 -0.56
C GLU A 89 9.77 -3.03 -1.17
N VAL A 90 9.82 -3.89 -2.17
CA VAL A 90 8.63 -4.39 -2.87
C VAL A 90 7.91 -5.41 -1.99
N VAL A 91 6.66 -5.12 -1.65
CA VAL A 91 5.81 -6.01 -0.81
C VAL A 91 5.13 -7.09 -1.66
N LEU A 92 4.62 -6.71 -2.83
CA LEU A 92 3.86 -7.57 -3.73
C LEU A 92 3.93 -7.02 -5.17
N GLU A 93 4.00 -7.90 -6.17
CA GLU A 93 3.94 -7.53 -7.58
C GLU A 93 2.75 -8.22 -8.25
N ILE A 94 1.82 -7.44 -8.81
CA ILE A 94 0.63 -7.98 -9.48
C ILE A 94 0.85 -7.98 -10.99
N PRO A 95 0.86 -9.15 -11.67
CA PRO A 95 1.02 -9.22 -13.11
C PRO A 95 -0.16 -8.57 -13.83
N LYS A 96 0.09 -7.89 -14.96
CA LYS A 96 -0.93 -7.14 -15.72
C LYS A 96 -2.13 -7.98 -16.16
N ARG A 97 -1.94 -9.30 -16.33
CA ARG A 97 -3.04 -10.24 -16.64
C ARG A 97 -4.11 -10.29 -15.55
N LEU A 98 -3.76 -9.90 -14.32
CA LEU A 98 -4.63 -9.81 -13.15
C LEU A 98 -5.12 -8.39 -12.89
N TRP A 99 -5.08 -7.50 -13.88
CA TRP A 99 -5.71 -6.18 -13.76
C TRP A 99 -7.15 -6.21 -14.23
N ILE A 100 -7.98 -5.37 -13.61
CA ILE A 100 -9.32 -5.06 -14.07
C ILE A 100 -9.29 -3.60 -14.53
N ASN A 101 -9.26 -3.38 -15.84
CA ASN A 101 -9.18 -2.07 -16.46
C ASN A 101 -10.05 -2.02 -17.74
N PRO A 102 -10.22 -0.86 -18.37
CA PRO A 102 -11.04 -0.77 -19.59
C PRO A 102 -10.56 -1.71 -20.72
N GLU A 103 -9.25 -1.94 -20.83
CA GLU A 103 -8.67 -2.88 -21.82
C GLU A 103 -9.14 -4.32 -21.57
N THR A 104 -9.18 -4.77 -20.31
CA THR A 104 -9.70 -6.11 -19.97
C THR A 104 -11.18 -6.23 -20.24
N VAL A 105 -11.95 -5.14 -20.09
CA VAL A 105 -13.38 -5.12 -20.45
C VAL A 105 -13.55 -5.25 -21.96
N THR A 106 -12.78 -4.50 -22.75
CA THR A 106 -12.83 -4.56 -24.22
C THR A 106 -12.47 -5.95 -24.75
N ALA A 107 -11.51 -6.63 -24.11
CA ALA A 107 -11.12 -8.00 -24.44
C ALA A 107 -12.12 -9.08 -23.98
N SER A 108 -13.11 -8.71 -23.16
CA SER A 108 -14.12 -9.64 -22.62
C SER A 108 -15.34 -9.79 -23.53
N LYS A 109 -16.24 -10.74 -23.19
CA LYS A 109 -17.49 -10.97 -23.92
C LYS A 109 -18.39 -9.72 -24.00
N ILE A 110 -18.30 -8.81 -23.04
CA ILE A 110 -19.11 -7.57 -23.01
C ILE A 110 -18.43 -6.37 -23.69
N GLY A 111 -17.20 -6.53 -24.17
CA GLY A 111 -16.46 -5.48 -24.87
C GLY A 111 -17.28 -4.80 -25.98
N PRO A 112 -17.93 -5.56 -26.89
CA PRO A 112 -18.78 -4.97 -27.94
C PRO A 112 -19.96 -4.14 -27.41
N LEU A 113 -20.51 -4.50 -26.25
CA LEU A 113 -21.63 -3.80 -25.61
C LEU A 113 -21.19 -2.53 -24.87
N CYS A 114 -19.91 -2.44 -24.52
CA CYS A 114 -19.33 -1.31 -23.79
C CYS A 114 -18.85 -0.18 -24.72
N GLY A 115 -19.09 -0.30 -26.03
CA GLY A 115 -18.74 0.74 -27.02
C GLY A 115 -19.47 2.05 -26.73
N GLY A 116 -18.71 3.13 -26.51
CA GLY A 116 -19.25 4.46 -26.24
C GLY A 116 -19.63 4.74 -24.78
N LEU A 117 -19.52 3.76 -23.88
CA LEU A 117 -19.71 3.98 -22.45
C LEU A 117 -18.48 4.68 -21.83
N LYS A 118 -18.70 5.41 -20.74
CA LYS A 118 -17.59 5.95 -19.95
C LYS A 118 -16.76 4.79 -19.37
N PRO A 119 -15.42 4.90 -19.29
CA PRO A 119 -14.56 3.79 -18.87
C PRO A 119 -14.94 3.15 -17.52
N TRP A 120 -15.34 3.96 -16.54
CA TRP A 120 -15.75 3.48 -15.22
C TRP A 120 -17.09 2.72 -15.24
N VAL A 121 -18.01 3.07 -16.15
CA VAL A 121 -19.28 2.35 -16.34
C VAL A 121 -19.00 0.97 -16.91
N SER A 122 -18.14 0.89 -17.93
CA SER A 122 -17.73 -0.39 -18.53
C SER A 122 -17.08 -1.32 -17.51
N VAL A 123 -16.21 -0.79 -16.64
CA VAL A 123 -15.60 -1.57 -15.55
C VAL A 123 -16.63 -2.01 -14.52
N ALA A 124 -17.58 -1.15 -14.15
CA ALA A 124 -18.64 -1.54 -13.21
C ALA A 124 -19.51 -2.68 -13.78
N LEU A 125 -19.90 -2.60 -15.05
CA LEU A 125 -20.64 -3.67 -15.74
C LEU A 125 -19.84 -4.98 -15.80
N PHE A 126 -18.53 -4.89 -16.05
CA PHE A 126 -17.63 -6.03 -16.02
C PHE A 126 -17.59 -6.70 -14.65
N LEU A 127 -17.42 -5.93 -13.58
CA LEU A 127 -17.41 -6.46 -12.20
C LEU A 127 -18.72 -7.16 -11.85
N ILE A 128 -19.87 -6.57 -12.23
CA ILE A 128 -21.18 -7.18 -12.00
C ILE A 128 -21.30 -8.48 -12.77
N ARG A 129 -20.97 -8.51 -14.07
CA ARG A 129 -21.05 -9.74 -14.87
C ARG A 129 -20.16 -10.84 -14.31
N GLU A 130 -18.89 -10.55 -14.04
CA GLU A 130 -17.93 -11.53 -13.51
C GLU A 130 -18.34 -12.05 -12.13
N LYS A 131 -19.10 -11.28 -11.34
CA LYS A 131 -19.66 -11.74 -10.07
C LYS A 131 -20.67 -12.86 -10.25
N TYR A 132 -21.46 -12.84 -11.33
CA TYR A 132 -22.50 -13.82 -11.63
C TYR A 132 -22.08 -14.92 -12.62
N GLU A 133 -20.88 -14.83 -13.21
CA GLU A 133 -20.33 -15.90 -14.05
C GLU A 133 -19.65 -16.95 -13.16
N GLU A 134 -20.15 -18.19 -13.18
CA GLU A 134 -19.65 -19.28 -12.33
C GLU A 134 -18.19 -19.64 -12.62
N GLU A 135 -17.80 -19.63 -13.90
CA GLU A 135 -16.45 -19.96 -14.39
C GLU A 135 -15.52 -18.73 -14.45
N SER A 136 -15.85 -17.64 -13.73
CA SER A 136 -15.01 -16.44 -13.72
C SER A 136 -13.67 -16.71 -13.03
N SER A 137 -12.57 -16.32 -13.70
CA SER A 137 -11.23 -16.32 -13.11
C SER A 137 -11.11 -15.37 -11.90
N TRP A 138 -12.03 -14.40 -11.78
CA TRP A 138 -12.03 -13.36 -10.74
C TRP A 138 -12.95 -13.67 -9.57
N ARG A 139 -13.69 -14.79 -9.63
CA ARG A 139 -14.67 -15.18 -8.61
C ARG A 139 -14.08 -15.13 -7.20
N VAL A 140 -12.87 -15.69 -7.05
CA VAL A 140 -12.15 -15.73 -5.77
C VAL A 140 -11.82 -14.33 -5.23
N TYR A 141 -11.51 -13.37 -6.12
CA TYR A 141 -11.29 -11.97 -5.73
C TYR A 141 -12.62 -11.29 -5.38
N LEU A 142 -13.66 -11.49 -6.18
CA LEU A 142 -14.97 -10.85 -5.98
C LEU A 142 -15.68 -11.34 -4.71
N ASP A 143 -15.50 -12.61 -4.34
CA ASP A 143 -16.05 -13.20 -3.12
C ASP A 143 -15.29 -12.76 -1.84
N MET A 144 -14.10 -12.17 -2.00
CA MET A 144 -13.33 -11.57 -0.90
C MET A 144 -13.78 -10.13 -0.61
N LEU A 145 -14.33 -9.43 -1.60
CA LEU A 145 -14.70 -8.02 -1.46
C LEU A 145 -15.79 -7.80 -0.40
N PRO A 146 -15.67 -6.75 0.42
CA PRO A 146 -16.71 -6.39 1.38
C PRO A 146 -17.99 -5.98 0.64
N GLN A 147 -19.14 -6.34 1.19
CA GLN A 147 -20.45 -6.03 0.56
C GLN A 147 -20.81 -4.54 0.66
N SER A 148 -20.31 -3.86 1.68
CA SER A 148 -20.49 -2.44 1.93
C SER A 148 -19.20 -1.82 2.45
N THR A 149 -19.14 -0.49 2.38
CA THR A 149 -18.05 0.30 2.96
C THR A 149 -18.68 1.46 3.72
N ASP A 150 -17.91 2.14 4.57
CA ASP A 150 -18.39 3.31 5.33
C ASP A 150 -18.58 4.57 4.47
N SER A 151 -18.56 4.43 3.13
CA SER A 151 -18.89 5.49 2.19
C SER A 151 -20.35 5.93 2.33
N THR A 152 -20.59 7.23 2.18
CA THR A 152 -21.93 7.84 2.28
C THR A 152 -22.93 7.28 1.28
N VAL A 153 -22.46 6.66 0.19
CA VAL A 153 -23.29 5.97 -0.80
C VAL A 153 -24.05 4.79 -0.19
N PHE A 154 -23.52 4.18 0.87
CA PHE A 154 -24.15 3.07 1.59
C PHE A 154 -24.94 3.50 2.84
N TRP A 155 -24.99 4.80 3.13
CA TRP A 155 -25.72 5.28 4.30
C TRP A 155 -27.22 5.25 4.05
N TRP A 156 -27.94 4.56 4.92
CA TRP A 156 -29.39 4.65 4.98
C TRP A 156 -29.82 6.05 5.44
N VAL A 157 -30.98 6.52 4.97
CA VAL A 157 -31.52 7.87 5.25
C VAL A 157 -31.54 8.22 6.74
N LEU A 158 -31.74 7.24 7.63
CA LEU A 158 -31.72 7.44 9.09
C LEU A 158 -30.33 7.78 9.65
N SER A 159 -29.25 7.27 9.06
CA SER A 159 -27.88 7.50 9.55
C SER A 159 -27.34 8.89 9.22
N PHE A 160 -27.96 9.58 8.26
CA PHE A 160 -27.57 10.95 7.89
C PHE A 160 -28.06 11.98 8.93
N SER A 161 -29.21 11.72 9.55
CA SER A 161 -29.84 12.65 10.52
C SER A 161 -29.15 12.66 11.88
N ASP A 162 -28.51 11.56 12.30
CA ASP A 162 -27.83 11.47 13.59
C ASP A 162 -26.55 12.32 13.66
N HIS A 163 -25.91 12.60 12.51
CA HIS A 163 -24.74 13.48 12.47
C HIS A 163 -25.07 14.98 12.51
N GLN A 164 -26.35 15.35 12.39
CA GLN A 164 -26.78 16.76 12.40
C GLN A 164 -27.36 17.20 13.76
N LEU A 165 -27.48 16.29 14.74
CA LEU A 165 -28.01 16.58 16.08
C LEU A 165 -26.94 16.79 17.16
N TYR A 166 -25.66 16.86 16.78
CA TYR A 166 -24.51 17.12 17.68
C TYR A 166 -23.74 18.41 17.34
N LEU A 167 -24.43 19.44 16.84
CA LEU A 167 -23.98 20.84 16.79
C LEU A 167 -25.06 21.72 17.41
#